data_AF-A0A5D0N3M8-F1
#
_entry.id   AF-A0A5D0N3M8-F1
#
_cell.length_a   1.000
_cell.length_b   1.000
_cell.length_c   1.000
_cell.angle_alpha   90.00
_cell.angle_beta   90.00
_cell.angle_gamma   90.00
#
_symmetry.space_group_name_H-M   'P 1'
#
loop_
_entity.id
_entity.type
_entity.pdbx_description
1 polymer ?
#
loop_
_entity_poly.entity_id
_entity_poly.type
_entity_poly.pdbx_seq_one_letter_code
_entity_poly.pdbx_strand_id
1 'polypeptide(L)'
;MARLLVSGVAVECEVDLLKEAIGPPATLSVGPVVAFEDAVGLKVRALHDRAAHRDYIDIRAAGQHLSWRELETLGARHTVAFSLAELADRLGAIDELDDETFASYGLTDAHISELIAWSARWEADIRRRLANGETGPTGIPDDEWDTYLDQV
;
A
#
# COMPACT_ATOMS: atom_id res chain seq x y z
N MET A 1 8.10 -5.94 12.21
CA MET A 1 6.90 -5.53 12.96
C MET A 1 6.85 -6.32 14.26
N ALA A 2 6.42 -5.71 15.36
CA ALA A 2 6.15 -6.38 16.62
C ALA A 2 4.69 -6.13 16.99
N ARG A 3 4.01 -7.16 17.48
CA ARG A 3 2.62 -7.07 17.93
C ARG A 3 2.57 -7.20 19.44
N LEU A 4 1.91 -6.26 20.10
CA LEU A 4 1.75 -6.21 21.55
C LEU A 4 0.26 -6.29 21.89
N LEU A 5 -0.06 -6.97 22.98
CA LEU A 5 -1.38 -6.89 23.60
C LEU A 5 -1.27 -6.01 24.85
N VAL A 6 -1.90 -4.84 24.82
CA VAL A 6 -1.95 -3.92 25.95
C VAL A 6 -3.24 -4.20 26.72
N SER A 7 -3.10 -4.70 27.94
CA SER A 7 -4.24 -5.05 28.80
C SER A 7 -4.39 -4.03 29.93
N GLY A 8 -5.61 -3.53 30.11
CA GLY A 8 -6.07 -2.75 31.26
C GLY A 8 -7.12 -3.51 32.05
N VAL A 9 -7.66 -2.91 33.12
CA VAL A 9 -8.62 -3.57 34.03
C VAL A 9 -9.91 -4.02 33.32
N ALA A 10 -10.31 -3.35 32.23
CA ALA A 10 -11.56 -3.61 31.52
C ALA A 10 -11.44 -3.71 29.99
N VAL A 11 -10.24 -3.50 29.44
CA VAL A 11 -10.03 -3.43 27.98
C VAL A 11 -8.70 -4.07 27.64
N GLU A 12 -8.69 -4.88 26.58
CA GLU A 12 -7.48 -5.34 25.92
C GLU A 12 -7.44 -4.72 24.52
N CYS A 13 -6.25 -4.28 24.11
CA CYS A 13 -6.04 -3.62 22.83
C CYS A 13 -4.77 -4.16 22.16
N GLU A 14 -4.90 -4.60 20.92
CA GLU A 14 -3.76 -4.99 20.09
C GLU A 14 -3.07 -3.73 19.55
N VAL A 15 -1.74 -3.67 19.70
CA VAL A 15 -0.89 -2.57 19.23
C VAL A 15 0.21 -3.14 18.36
N ASP A 16 0.22 -2.75 17.08
CA ASP A 16 1.28 -3.07 16.14
C ASP A 16 2.35 -1.96 16.15
N LEU A 17 3.61 -2.35 16.35
CA LEU A 17 4.78 -1.50 16.28
C LEU A 17 5.60 -1.81 15.02
N LEU A 18 5.85 -0.78 14.23
CA LEU A 18 6.65 -0.83 13.01
C LEU A 18 7.70 0.28 13.05
N LYS A 19 8.97 -0.08 12.86
CA LYS A 19 10.02 0.88 12.56
C LYS A 19 9.91 1.24 11.09
N GLU A 20 9.78 2.53 10.80
CA GLU A 20 9.60 3.03 9.43
C GLU A 20 10.25 4.40 9.26
N ALA A 21 10.73 4.70 8.05
CA ALA A 21 11.20 6.02 7.66
C ALA A 21 10.02 6.90 7.20
N ILE A 22 9.29 7.48 8.17
CA ILE A 22 8.18 8.41 7.92
C ILE A 22 8.58 9.86 8.21
N GLY A 23 7.87 10.81 7.59
CA GLY A 23 8.01 12.23 7.85
C GLY A 23 7.42 12.67 9.20
N PRO A 24 7.45 13.98 9.50
CA PRO A 24 6.81 14.53 10.69
C PRO A 24 5.31 14.18 10.77
N PRO A 25 4.76 13.94 11.96
CA PRO A 25 3.36 13.56 12.10
C PRO A 25 2.42 14.72 11.71
N ALA A 26 1.26 14.37 11.18
CA ALA A 26 0.14 15.30 11.05
C ALA A 26 -0.61 15.39 12.39
N THR A 27 -1.21 16.54 12.70
CA THR A 27 -1.99 16.74 13.94
C THR A 27 -3.48 16.72 13.62
N LEU A 28 -4.19 15.75 14.19
CA LEU A 28 -5.66 15.67 14.18
C LEU A 28 -6.21 15.89 15.59
N SER A 29 -7.54 15.96 15.74
CA SER A 29 -8.21 16.13 17.04
C SER A 29 -7.92 15.00 18.03
N VAL A 30 -7.58 13.81 17.53
CA VAL A 30 -7.16 12.64 18.31
C VAL A 30 -5.68 12.67 18.72
N GLY A 31 -4.91 13.63 18.20
CA GLY A 31 -3.47 13.78 18.45
C GLY A 31 -2.62 13.58 17.18
N PRO A 32 -1.30 13.36 17.35
CA PRO A 32 -0.39 13.06 16.25
C PRO A 32 -0.76 11.75 15.54
N VAL A 33 -0.81 11.80 14.21
CA VAL A 33 -1.05 10.66 13.35
C VAL A 33 0.00 10.61 12.24
N VAL A 34 0.12 9.47 11.58
CA VAL A 34 0.97 9.34 10.38
C VAL A 34 0.52 10.36 9.33
N ALA A 35 1.47 11.05 8.70
CA ALA A 35 1.16 11.99 7.63
C ALA A 35 0.42 11.30 6.49
N PHE A 36 -0.50 12.00 5.82
CA PHE A 36 -1.35 11.41 4.80
C PHE A 36 -0.55 10.74 3.67
N GLU A 37 0.49 11.41 3.17
CA GLU A 37 1.36 10.86 2.12
C GLU A 37 2.07 9.56 2.55
N ASP A 38 2.56 9.51 3.79
CA ASP A 38 3.20 8.30 4.32
C ASP A 38 2.19 7.18 4.53
N ALA A 39 1.01 7.49 5.08
CA ALA A 39 -0.05 6.51 5.26
C ALA A 39 -0.45 5.87 3.91
N VAL A 40 -0.59 6.68 2.85
CA VAL A 40 -0.87 6.21 1.49
C VAL A 40 0.29 5.37 0.95
N GLY A 41 1.54 5.85 1.06
CA GLY A 41 2.71 5.12 0.57
C GLY A 41 2.86 3.74 1.22
N LEU A 42 2.63 3.64 2.53
CA LEU A 42 2.64 2.37 3.26
C LEU A 42 1.51 1.42 2.81
N LYS A 43 0.36 1.95 2.39
CA LYS A 43 -0.75 1.15 1.84
C LYS A 43 -0.46 0.69 0.42
N VAL A 44 0.19 1.52 -0.41
CA VAL A 44 0.60 1.11 -1.77
C VAL A 44 1.68 0.03 -1.66
N ARG A 45 2.61 0.14 -0.71
CA ARG A 45 3.56 -0.93 -0.41
C ARG A 45 2.87 -2.23 -0.03
N ALA A 46 1.88 -2.17 0.85
CA ALA A 46 1.13 -3.35 1.25
C ALA A 46 0.40 -4.01 0.07
N LEU A 47 -0.18 -3.20 -0.82
CA LEU A 47 -0.79 -3.68 -2.06
C LEU A 47 0.26 -4.35 -2.97
N HIS A 48 1.42 -3.73 -3.15
CA HIS A 48 2.52 -4.26 -3.97
C HIS A 48 3.06 -5.60 -3.43
N ASP A 49 3.24 -5.69 -2.10
CA ASP A 49 3.85 -6.84 -1.43
C ASP A 49 2.88 -8.03 -1.30
N ARG A 50 1.72 -7.82 -0.67
CA ARG A 50 0.79 -8.91 -0.30
C ARG A 50 -0.57 -8.85 -0.97
N ALA A 51 -1.00 -7.69 -1.45
CA ALA A 51 -2.30 -7.49 -2.11
C ALA A 51 -3.51 -8.08 -1.34
N ALA A 52 -3.68 -7.76 -0.05
CA ALA A 52 -4.86 -8.21 0.69
C ALA A 52 -6.08 -7.33 0.37
N HIS A 53 -7.31 -7.85 0.54
CA HIS A 53 -8.57 -7.13 0.27
C HIS A 53 -8.59 -5.69 0.80
N ARG A 54 -8.18 -5.48 2.05
CA ARG A 54 -8.11 -4.16 2.69
C ARG A 54 -7.17 -3.17 1.99
N ASP A 55 -6.10 -3.66 1.36
CA ASP A 55 -5.11 -2.82 0.70
C ASP A 55 -5.72 -2.19 -0.57
N TYR A 56 -6.56 -2.91 -1.30
CA TYR A 56 -7.34 -2.36 -2.42
C TYR A 56 -8.37 -1.34 -1.96
N ILE A 57 -9.09 -1.62 -0.86
CA ILE A 57 -10.09 -0.70 -0.30
C ILE A 57 -9.44 0.63 0.09
N ASP A 58 -8.34 0.56 0.85
CA ASP A 58 -7.61 1.74 1.33
C ASP A 58 -7.06 2.57 0.15
N ILE A 59 -6.49 1.92 -0.86
CA ILE A 59 -5.92 2.60 -2.02
C ILE A 59 -6.99 3.16 -2.96
N ARG A 60 -8.14 2.50 -3.11
CA ARG A 60 -9.28 3.06 -3.83
C ARG A 60 -9.81 4.33 -3.16
N ALA A 61 -9.83 4.37 -1.84
CA ALA A 61 -10.20 5.57 -1.08
C ALA A 61 -9.19 6.70 -1.28
N ALA A 62 -7.89 6.40 -1.17
CA ALA A 62 -6.82 7.38 -1.45
C ALA A 62 -6.88 7.92 -2.90
N GLY A 63 -7.24 7.07 -3.86
CA GLY A 63 -7.42 7.42 -5.27
C GLY A 63 -8.58 8.39 -5.57
N GLN A 64 -9.37 8.77 -4.57
CA GLN A 64 -10.33 9.89 -4.69
C GLN A 64 -9.64 11.27 -4.56
N HIS A 65 -8.43 11.29 -4.00
CA HIS A 65 -7.67 12.51 -3.73
C HIS A 65 -6.37 12.59 -4.52
N LEU A 66 -5.84 11.44 -4.95
CA LEU A 66 -4.54 11.32 -5.61
C LEU A 66 -4.71 10.62 -6.96
N SER A 67 -3.90 11.05 -7.93
CA SER A 67 -3.74 10.34 -9.20
C SER A 67 -2.96 9.04 -9.01
N TRP A 68 -3.11 8.11 -9.96
CA TRP A 68 -2.34 6.87 -9.99
C TRP A 68 -0.82 7.08 -9.93
N ARG A 69 -0.29 8.08 -10.63
CA ARG A 69 1.14 8.39 -10.59
C ARG A 69 1.61 8.92 -9.22
N GLU A 70 0.75 9.66 -8.52
CA GLU A 70 1.05 10.07 -7.15
C GLU A 70 1.04 8.87 -6.20
N LEU A 71 0.07 7.95 -6.34
CA LEU A 71 0.05 6.69 -5.57
C LEU A 71 1.32 5.86 -5.82
N GLU A 72 1.72 5.67 -7.08
CA GLU A 72 2.96 4.97 -7.45
C GLU A 72 4.19 5.62 -6.81
N THR A 73 4.28 6.95 -6.89
CA THR A 73 5.42 7.71 -6.33
C THR A 73 5.47 7.58 -4.80
N LEU A 74 4.33 7.67 -4.12
CA LEU A 74 4.25 7.51 -2.67
C LEU A 74 4.57 6.07 -2.24
N GLY A 75 4.12 5.07 -2.99
CA GLY A 75 4.44 3.67 -2.73
C GLY A 75 5.93 3.37 -2.89
N ALA A 76 6.56 3.89 -3.94
CA ALA A 76 7.97 3.71 -4.21
C ALA A 76 8.87 4.23 -3.07
N ARG A 77 8.51 5.36 -2.44
CA ARG A 77 9.26 5.93 -1.29
C ARG A 77 9.39 4.97 -0.11
N HIS A 78 8.49 4.00 0.02
CA HIS A 78 8.41 3.07 1.15
C HIS A 78 8.79 1.63 0.78
N THR A 79 8.98 1.33 -0.51
CA THR A 79 9.10 -0.04 -1.02
C THR A 79 10.49 -0.28 -1.59
N VAL A 80 11.21 -1.24 -1.02
CA VAL A 80 12.49 -1.71 -1.56
C VAL A 80 12.25 -2.35 -2.92
N ALA A 81 13.07 -1.98 -3.91
CA ALA A 81 12.99 -2.50 -5.27
C ALA A 81 11.58 -2.42 -5.90
N PHE A 82 10.84 -1.33 -5.61
CA PHE A 82 9.50 -1.09 -6.16
C PHE A 82 9.44 -1.33 -7.68
N SER A 83 8.47 -2.15 -8.11
CA SER A 83 8.28 -2.52 -9.51
C SER A 83 6.89 -2.16 -9.99
N LEU A 84 6.83 -1.32 -11.02
CA LEU A 84 5.56 -0.97 -11.64
C LEU A 84 4.91 -2.20 -12.30
N ALA A 85 5.71 -3.15 -12.80
CA ALA A 85 5.20 -4.39 -13.39
C ALA A 85 4.55 -5.30 -12.33
N GLU A 86 5.19 -5.44 -11.15
CA GLU A 86 4.62 -6.22 -10.05
C GLU A 86 3.34 -5.57 -9.52
N LEU A 87 3.31 -4.25 -9.37
CA LEU A 87 2.07 -3.54 -9.01
C LEU A 87 0.96 -3.82 -10.02
N ALA A 88 1.26 -3.86 -11.32
CA ALA A 88 0.28 -4.21 -12.35
C ALA A 88 -0.24 -5.63 -12.17
N ASP A 89 0.66 -6.60 -11.93
CA ASP A 89 0.27 -7.99 -11.66
C ASP A 89 -0.66 -8.09 -10.44
N ARG A 90 -0.35 -7.37 -9.35
CA ARG A 90 -1.22 -7.32 -8.16
C ARG A 90 -2.58 -6.70 -8.48
N LEU A 91 -2.62 -5.60 -9.23
CA LEU A 91 -3.88 -4.94 -9.59
C LEU A 91 -4.76 -5.83 -10.47
N GLY A 92 -4.16 -6.60 -11.37
CA GLY A 92 -4.86 -7.53 -12.25
C GLY A 92 -5.45 -8.74 -11.51
N ALA A 93 -4.80 -9.20 -10.45
CA ALA A 93 -5.23 -10.38 -9.69
C ALA A 93 -6.36 -10.11 -8.67
N ILE A 94 -6.95 -8.91 -8.64
CA ILE A 94 -8.01 -8.58 -7.67
C ILE A 94 -9.25 -9.47 -7.84
N ASP A 95 -9.55 -9.92 -9.05
CA ASP A 95 -10.71 -10.75 -9.37
C ASP A 95 -10.54 -12.21 -8.92
N GLU A 96 -9.34 -12.60 -8.46
CA GLU A 96 -9.07 -13.88 -7.82
C GLU A 96 -9.42 -13.88 -6.32
N LEU A 97 -9.62 -12.69 -5.73
CA LEU A 97 -9.99 -12.53 -4.32
C LEU A 97 -11.49 -12.78 -4.11
N ASP A 98 -11.83 -13.36 -2.96
CA ASP A 98 -13.22 -13.67 -2.64
C ASP A 98 -14.05 -12.43 -2.27
N ASP A 99 -15.27 -12.37 -2.81
CA ASP A 99 -16.23 -11.28 -2.57
C ASP A 99 -16.73 -11.28 -1.12
N GLU A 100 -16.81 -12.44 -0.47
CA GLU A 100 -17.26 -12.57 0.92
C GLU A 100 -16.38 -11.77 1.90
N THR A 101 -15.06 -11.78 1.69
CA THR A 101 -14.13 -11.01 2.52
C THR A 101 -14.26 -9.52 2.25
N PHE A 102 -14.47 -9.08 1.00
CA PHE A 102 -14.81 -7.68 0.70
C PHE A 102 -16.13 -7.25 1.36
N ALA A 103 -17.16 -8.10 1.32
CA ALA A 103 -18.44 -7.86 1.96
C ALA A 103 -18.30 -7.77 3.49
N SER A 104 -17.38 -8.52 4.10
CA SER A 104 -17.08 -8.42 5.53
C SER A 104 -16.52 -7.06 5.96
N TYR A 105 -15.90 -6.32 5.02
CA TYR A 105 -15.49 -4.92 5.19
C TYR A 105 -16.61 -3.91 4.90
N GLY A 106 -17.83 -4.37 4.60
CA GLY A 106 -19.01 -3.54 4.36
C GLY A 106 -19.17 -3.07 2.91
N LEU A 107 -18.44 -3.66 1.96
CA LEU A 107 -18.65 -3.37 0.54
C LEU A 107 -19.93 -4.09 0.04
N THR A 108 -20.64 -3.42 -0.87
CA THR A 108 -21.73 -4.03 -1.63
C THR A 108 -21.18 -4.63 -2.92
N ASP A 109 -21.91 -5.54 -3.56
CA ASP A 109 -21.53 -6.12 -4.85
C ASP A 109 -21.21 -5.04 -5.91
N ALA A 110 -21.93 -3.91 -5.87
CA ALA A 110 -21.67 -2.77 -6.74
C ALA A 110 -20.33 -2.09 -6.43
N HIS A 111 -19.99 -1.89 -5.15
CA HIS A 111 -18.68 -1.37 -4.75
C HIS A 111 -17.54 -2.31 -5.12
N ILE A 112 -17.73 -3.63 -4.98
CA ILE A 112 -16.75 -4.64 -5.37
C ILE A 112 -16.52 -4.59 -6.88
N SER A 113 -17.60 -4.60 -7.67
CA SER A 113 -17.51 -4.50 -9.13
C SER A 113 -16.80 -3.21 -9.59
N GLU A 114 -17.09 -2.08 -8.93
CA GLU A 114 -16.39 -0.81 -9.21
C GLU A 114 -14.91 -0.88 -8.84
N LEU A 115 -14.57 -1.51 -7.72
CA LEU A 115 -13.19 -1.68 -7.27
C LEU A 115 -12.39 -2.53 -8.26
N ILE A 116 -12.92 -3.66 -8.70
CA ILE A 116 -12.30 -4.53 -9.73
C ILE A 116 -12.10 -3.74 -11.03
N ALA A 117 -13.13 -3.04 -11.50
CA ALA A 117 -13.04 -2.23 -12.72
C ALA A 117 -12.07 -1.05 -12.58
N TRP A 118 -11.90 -0.49 -11.38
CA TRP A 118 -10.92 0.56 -11.12
C TRP A 118 -9.49 0.01 -11.15
N SER A 119 -9.22 -1.11 -10.49
CA SER A 119 -7.92 -1.78 -10.50
C SER A 119 -7.52 -2.21 -11.91
N ALA A 120 -8.43 -2.82 -12.68
CA ALA A 120 -8.16 -3.25 -14.06
C ALA A 120 -7.81 -2.06 -15.00
N ARG A 121 -8.45 -0.89 -14.80
CA ARG A 121 -8.12 0.31 -15.57
C ARG A 121 -6.73 0.85 -15.23
N TRP A 122 -6.34 0.79 -13.96
CA TRP A 122 -5.00 1.20 -13.53
C TRP A 122 -3.93 0.22 -14.03
N GLU A 123 -4.17 -1.09 -13.92
CA GLU A 123 -3.30 -2.10 -14.53
C GLU A 123 -3.09 -1.80 -16.01
N ALA A 124 -4.16 -1.61 -16.78
CA ALA A 124 -4.08 -1.36 -18.21
C ALA A 124 -3.29 -0.07 -18.55
N ASP A 125 -3.38 0.97 -17.73
CA ASP A 125 -2.55 2.17 -17.86
C ASP A 125 -1.06 1.86 -17.65
N ILE A 126 -0.74 1.16 -16.56
CA ILE A 126 0.62 0.73 -16.25
C ILE A 126 1.20 -0.12 -17.38
N ARG A 127 0.49 -1.16 -17.82
CA ARG A 127 0.95 -2.08 -18.89
C ARG A 127 1.24 -1.32 -20.18
N ARG A 128 0.40 -0.34 -20.52
CA ARG A 128 0.62 0.54 -21.69
C ARG A 128 1.88 1.39 -21.53
N ARG A 129 2.11 1.97 -20.36
CA ARG A 129 3.30 2.77 -20.07
C ARG A 129 4.58 1.93 -20.11
N LEU A 130 4.56 0.73 -19.52
CA LEU A 130 5.66 -0.24 -19.59
C LEU A 130 5.98 -0.64 -21.04
N ALA A 131 4.96 -0.91 -21.85
CA ALA A 131 5.14 -1.22 -23.27
C ALA A 131 5.79 -0.07 -24.07
N ASN A 132 5.63 1.17 -23.60
CA ASN A 132 6.27 2.36 -24.17
C ASN A 132 7.65 2.67 -23.56
N GLY A 133 8.19 1.80 -22.70
CA GLY A 133 9.52 1.92 -22.11
C GLY A 133 9.60 2.75 -20.81
N GLU A 134 8.46 3.13 -20.21
CA GLU A 134 8.46 3.73 -18.88
C GLU A 134 8.81 2.65 -17.83
N THR A 135 9.63 2.96 -16.83
CA THR A 135 9.98 2.04 -15.74
C THR A 135 9.27 2.33 -14.43
N GLY A 136 8.56 3.47 -14.34
CA GLY A 136 7.94 3.96 -13.13
C GLY A 136 8.90 4.69 -12.17
N PRO A 137 8.42 5.09 -10.98
CA PRO A 137 9.25 5.73 -9.96
C PRO A 137 10.27 4.75 -9.36
N THR A 138 11.45 5.26 -8.99
CA THR A 138 12.49 4.47 -8.33
C THR A 138 12.11 4.22 -6.86
N GLY A 139 12.06 2.95 -6.47
CA GLY A 139 11.87 2.54 -5.08
C GLY A 139 13.07 2.83 -4.18
N ILE A 140 12.98 2.42 -2.91
CA ILE A 140 14.15 2.40 -2.01
C ILE A 140 15.16 1.42 -2.62
N PRO A 141 16.44 1.81 -2.78
CA PRO A 141 17.49 0.89 -3.18
C PRO A 141 17.51 -0.32 -2.26
N ASP A 142 17.71 -1.51 -2.81
CA ASP A 142 18.04 -2.68 -2.00
C ASP A 142 19.48 -2.47 -1.52
N ASP A 143 19.64 -1.89 -0.34
CA ASP A 143 20.95 -1.81 0.30
C ASP A 143 21.35 -3.24 0.66
N GLU A 144 22.13 -3.87 -0.22
CA GLU A 144 22.85 -5.11 0.07
C GLU A 144 23.59 -4.90 1.40
N TRP A 145 23.08 -5.52 2.46
CA TRP A 145 23.68 -5.55 3.79
C TRP A 145 25.17 -5.96 3.76
N ASP A 146 25.60 -6.59 2.66
CA ASP A 146 26.98 -6.93 2.33
C ASP A 146 27.94 -5.73 2.34
N THR A 147 27.46 -4.51 2.00
CA THR A 147 28.30 -3.30 2.01
C THR A 147 28.84 -2.95 3.41
N TYR A 148 28.15 -3.39 4.46
CA TYR A 148 28.57 -3.17 5.85
C TYR A 148 29.51 -4.27 6.38
N LEU A 149 29.59 -5.42 5.71
CA LEU A 149 30.44 -6.55 6.13
C LEU A 149 31.86 -6.48 5.54
N ASP A 150 32.06 -5.72 4.46
CA ASP A 150 33.34 -5.58 3.78
C ASP A 150 34.25 -4.48 4.35
N GLN A 151 33.83 -3.78 5.41
CA GLN A 151 34.69 -2.84 6.14
C GLN A 151 35.38 -3.54 7.34
N VAL A 152 36.38 -4.38 7.06
CA VAL A 152 37.32 -4.90 8.07
C VAL A 152 38.76 -4.73 7.62
#